data_AF-A0A937KGT8-F1
#
_entry.id   AF-A0A937KGT8-F1
#
_cell.length_a   1.000
_cell.length_b   1.000
_cell.length_c   1.000
_cell.angle_alpha   90.00
_cell.angle_beta   90.00
_cell.angle_gamma   90.00
#
_symmetry.space_group_name_H-M   'P 1'
#
loop_
_entity.id
_entity.type
_entity.pdbx_description
1 polymer ?
#
loop_
_entity_poly.entity_id
_entity_poly.type
_entity_poly.pdbx_seq_one_letter_code
_entity_poly.pdbx_strand_id
1 'polypeptide(L)'
;MEDLVNSMLLIHILAGCIALIAAPVAMVVSKGANTHRIWGKVYFWTMSAIFVTALVLSIFKWIPFLLMIAVFSYYWVVSGYRWLYLKRLGRGAAPAMLDWIALVIALAFNLVFIGWGIVQAMGNELGFYAYLAIGFGIGGLIVALGNLRSFLSNKDKNKWLFEHIGGMLGSYIAAVTAFSSQVFTFMPGLWQWVWPSIIGVPVITYTIYKYKKKISGDHKVEDLVTIKS
;
A
#
# COMPACT_ATOMS: atom_id res chain seq x y z
N MET A 1 -10.11 28.39 -8.94
CA MET A 1 -10.34 27.04 -8.34
C MET A 1 -10.04 25.94 -9.35
N GLU A 2 -10.50 26.09 -10.59
CA GLU A 2 -10.21 25.16 -11.69
C GLU A 2 -8.71 24.99 -11.97
N ASP A 3 -7.92 26.07 -12.00
CA ASP A 3 -6.47 26.01 -12.20
C ASP A 3 -5.75 25.17 -11.15
N LEU A 4 -6.19 25.26 -9.89
CA LEU A 4 -5.65 24.46 -8.79
C LEU A 4 -5.96 22.97 -9.00
N VAL A 5 -7.20 22.64 -9.35
CA VAL A 5 -7.61 21.25 -9.61
C VAL A 5 -6.83 20.66 -10.78
N ASN A 6 -6.67 21.40 -11.87
CA ASN A 6 -5.92 20.97 -13.05
C ASN A 6 -4.42 20.78 -12.74
N SER A 7 -3.84 21.69 -11.97
CA SER A 7 -2.44 21.58 -11.51
C SER A 7 -2.23 20.36 -10.61
N MET A 8 -3.12 20.14 -9.64
CA MET A 8 -3.06 18.97 -8.76
C MET A 8 -3.24 17.67 -9.54
N LEU A 9 -4.15 17.63 -10.51
CA LEU A 9 -4.37 16.48 -11.38
C LEU A 9 -3.12 16.19 -12.24
N LEU A 10 -2.51 17.21 -12.83
CA LEU A 10 -1.28 17.05 -13.61
C LEU A 10 -0.15 16.47 -12.75
N ILE A 11 0.08 17.04 -11.55
CA ILE A 11 1.09 16.52 -10.61
C ILE A 11 0.78 15.07 -10.22
N HIS A 12 -0.49 14.76 -9.96
CA HIS A 12 -0.93 13.40 -9.63
C HIS A 12 -0.60 12.40 -10.75
N ILE A 13 -0.93 12.75 -11.99
CA ILE A 13 -0.67 11.89 -13.17
C ILE A 13 0.83 11.69 -13.36
N LEU A 14 1.63 12.76 -13.33
CA LEU A 14 3.09 12.66 -13.49
C LEU A 14 3.72 11.81 -12.38
N ALA A 15 3.32 12.03 -11.12
CA ALA A 15 3.78 11.21 -9.99
C ALA A 15 3.36 9.74 -10.16
N GLY A 16 2.13 9.48 -10.63
CA GLY A 16 1.61 8.16 -10.97
C GLY A 16 2.47 7.43 -12.01
N CYS A 17 2.79 8.09 -13.12
CA CYS A 17 3.66 7.52 -14.16
C CYS A 17 5.04 7.17 -13.61
N ILE A 18 5.64 8.06 -12.80
CA ILE A 18 6.95 7.78 -12.18
C ILE A 18 6.85 6.60 -11.21
N ALA A 19 5.80 6.54 -10.38
CA ALA A 19 5.59 5.44 -9.43
C ALA A 19 5.44 4.08 -10.13
N LEU A 20 4.70 4.05 -11.24
CA LEU A 20 4.48 2.85 -12.05
C LEU A 20 5.76 2.31 -12.69
N ILE A 21 6.76 3.16 -12.94
CA ILE A 21 8.08 2.75 -13.45
C ILE A 21 9.03 2.41 -12.29
N ALA A 22 9.00 3.19 -11.22
CA ALA A 22 9.95 3.07 -10.12
C ALA A 22 9.82 1.74 -9.38
N ALA A 23 8.59 1.26 -9.14
CA ALA A 23 8.39 0.01 -8.41
C ALA A 23 8.92 -1.21 -9.19
N PRO A 24 8.60 -1.43 -10.48
CA PRO A 24 9.21 -2.51 -11.28
C PRO A 24 10.73 -2.48 -11.30
N VAL A 25 11.35 -1.30 -11.43
CA VAL A 25 12.82 -1.18 -11.37
C VAL A 25 13.34 -1.65 -10.01
N ALA A 26 12.71 -1.25 -8.90
CA ALA A 26 13.05 -1.73 -7.56
C ALA A 26 12.78 -3.25 -7.38
N MET A 27 11.82 -3.82 -8.11
CA MET A 27 11.47 -5.24 -8.08
C MET A 27 12.43 -6.13 -8.86
N VAL A 28 13.14 -5.64 -9.87
CA VAL A 28 14.11 -6.47 -10.63
C VAL A 28 15.53 -6.41 -10.07
N VAL A 29 15.92 -5.29 -9.47
CA VAL A 29 17.28 -5.13 -8.92
C VAL A 29 17.48 -5.88 -7.60
N SER A 30 18.74 -6.14 -7.24
CA SER A 30 19.14 -6.83 -6.02
C SER A 30 18.60 -6.14 -4.76
N LYS A 31 17.92 -6.90 -3.89
CA LYS A 31 17.23 -6.35 -2.72
C LYS A 31 18.21 -5.80 -1.70
N GLY A 32 17.95 -4.58 -1.25
CA GLY A 32 18.82 -3.86 -0.33
C GLY A 32 20.06 -3.22 -0.98
N ALA A 33 20.36 -3.46 -2.26
CA ALA A 33 21.43 -2.75 -2.98
C ALA A 33 21.10 -1.25 -3.14
N ASN A 34 22.09 -0.42 -3.48
CA ASN A 34 21.88 1.03 -3.60
C ASN A 34 20.78 1.37 -4.61
N THR A 35 20.77 0.70 -5.76
CA THR A 35 19.75 0.85 -6.81
C THR A 35 18.35 0.54 -6.27
N HIS A 36 18.16 -0.57 -5.55
CA HIS A 36 16.87 -0.90 -4.93
C HIS A 36 16.38 0.20 -3.99
N ARG A 37 17.29 0.74 -3.16
CA ARG A 37 16.95 1.78 -2.18
C ARG A 37 16.62 3.11 -2.84
N ILE A 38 17.31 3.48 -3.90
CA ILE A 38 17.03 4.71 -4.67
C ILE A 38 15.63 4.60 -5.26
N TRP A 39 15.37 3.55 -6.05
CA TRP A 39 14.07 3.37 -6.71
C TRP A 39 12.93 3.12 -5.72
N GLY A 40 13.18 2.44 -4.61
CA GLY A 40 12.21 2.29 -3.51
C GLY A 40 11.86 3.62 -2.85
N LYS A 41 12.83 4.53 -2.67
CA LYS A 41 12.58 5.90 -2.17
C LYS A 41 11.85 6.76 -3.20
N VAL A 42 12.23 6.67 -4.48
CA VAL A 42 11.50 7.36 -5.56
C VAL A 42 10.04 6.93 -5.54
N TYR A 43 9.77 5.62 -5.54
CA TYR A 43 8.42 5.07 -5.45
C TYR A 43 7.66 5.59 -4.22
N PHE A 44 8.28 5.53 -3.03
CA PHE A 44 7.68 6.02 -1.79
C PHE A 44 7.27 7.50 -1.89
N TRP A 45 8.18 8.38 -2.31
CA TRP A 45 7.92 9.82 -2.38
C TRP A 45 6.92 10.18 -3.49
N THR A 46 6.92 9.46 -4.61
CA THR A 46 5.89 9.64 -5.64
C THR A 46 4.52 9.21 -5.13
N MET A 47 4.44 8.11 -4.36
CA MET A 47 3.18 7.71 -3.72
C MET A 47 2.71 8.72 -2.66
N SER A 48 3.62 9.36 -1.93
CA SER A 48 3.28 10.50 -1.05
C SER A 48 2.71 11.68 -1.84
N ALA A 49 3.28 12.02 -3.00
CA ALA A 49 2.75 13.08 -3.86
C ALA A 49 1.35 12.74 -4.42
N ILE A 50 1.16 11.49 -4.85
CA ILE A 50 -0.14 10.93 -5.29
C ILE A 50 -1.17 11.05 -4.16
N PHE A 51 -0.80 10.68 -2.93
CA PHE A 51 -1.67 10.79 -1.76
C PHE A 51 -2.09 12.23 -1.47
N VAL A 52 -1.13 13.15 -1.37
CA VAL A 52 -1.42 14.57 -1.07
C VAL A 52 -2.31 15.19 -2.15
N THR A 53 -2.00 14.95 -3.42
CA THR A 53 -2.82 15.44 -4.53
C THR A 53 -4.21 14.81 -4.55
N ALA A 54 -4.34 13.51 -4.25
CA ALA A 54 -5.63 12.83 -4.16
C ALA A 54 -6.49 13.33 -2.99
N LEU A 55 -5.90 13.66 -1.84
CA LEU A 55 -6.62 14.30 -0.74
C LEU A 55 -7.25 15.62 -1.21
N VAL A 56 -6.46 16.49 -1.84
CA VAL A 56 -6.95 17.77 -2.36
C VAL A 56 -8.04 17.54 -3.41
N LEU A 57 -7.81 16.71 -4.41
CA LEU A 57 -8.77 16.43 -5.47
C LEU A 57 -10.08 15.83 -4.93
N SER A 58 -10.02 14.91 -3.97
CA SER A 58 -11.19 14.25 -3.40
C SER A 58 -12.06 15.19 -2.57
N ILE A 59 -11.46 16.14 -1.84
CA ILE A 59 -12.17 17.16 -1.06
C ILE A 59 -12.83 18.17 -2.00
N PHE A 60 -12.08 18.69 -2.99
CA PHE A 60 -12.61 19.71 -3.90
C PHE A 60 -13.70 19.16 -4.83
N LYS A 61 -13.61 17.90 -5.25
CA LYS A 61 -14.62 17.25 -6.10
C LYS A 61 -15.74 16.56 -5.32
N TRP A 62 -15.68 16.55 -3.98
CA TRP A 62 -16.62 15.83 -3.12
C TRP A 62 -16.80 14.36 -3.51
N ILE A 63 -15.68 13.62 -3.61
CA ILE A 63 -15.67 12.19 -3.94
C ILE A 63 -15.13 11.38 -2.75
N PRO A 64 -16.00 10.97 -1.79
CA PRO A 64 -15.57 10.25 -0.58
C PRO A 64 -14.81 8.95 -0.87
N PHE A 65 -15.20 8.23 -1.92
CA PHE A 65 -14.55 7.00 -2.33
C PHE A 65 -13.06 7.21 -2.67
N LEU A 66 -12.73 8.29 -3.38
CA LEU A 66 -11.35 8.64 -3.73
C LEU A 66 -10.53 9.00 -2.50
N LEU A 67 -11.13 9.74 -1.56
CA LEU A 67 -10.50 10.09 -0.28
C LEU A 67 -10.09 8.83 0.50
N MET A 68 -11.01 7.88 0.62
CA MET A 68 -10.79 6.65 1.39
C MET A 68 -9.75 5.73 0.73
N ILE A 69 -9.78 5.58 -0.59
CA ILE A 69 -8.76 4.81 -1.33
C ILE A 69 -7.38 5.45 -1.23
N ALA A 70 -7.30 6.79 -1.23
CA ALA A 70 -6.04 7.49 -1.05
C ALA A 70 -5.39 7.13 0.31
N VAL A 71 -6.17 7.18 1.41
CA VAL A 71 -5.67 6.80 2.74
C VAL A 71 -5.33 5.31 2.81
N PHE A 72 -6.19 4.44 2.27
CA PHE A 72 -5.95 3.00 2.19
C PHE A 72 -4.60 2.73 1.51
N SER A 73 -4.44 3.14 0.26
CA SER A 73 -3.22 2.86 -0.53
C SER A 73 -1.97 3.50 0.08
N TYR A 74 -2.10 4.70 0.67
CA TYR A 74 -0.98 5.38 1.30
C TYR A 74 -0.52 4.68 2.58
N TYR A 75 -1.45 4.13 3.38
CA TYR A 75 -1.08 3.35 4.56
C TYR A 75 -0.21 2.13 4.19
N TRP A 76 -0.51 1.43 3.09
CA TRP A 76 0.29 0.29 2.64
C TRP A 76 1.74 0.68 2.33
N VAL A 77 1.95 1.78 1.59
CA VAL A 77 3.32 2.22 1.23
C VAL A 77 4.07 2.77 2.44
N VAL A 78 3.39 3.52 3.32
CA VAL A 78 3.96 4.02 4.57
C VAL A 78 4.34 2.89 5.48
N SER A 79 3.44 1.94 5.73
CA SER A 79 3.72 0.76 6.55
C SER A 79 4.88 -0.04 5.97
N GLY A 80 4.84 -0.37 4.67
CA GLY A 80 5.91 -1.11 4.00
C GLY A 80 7.28 -0.44 4.12
N TYR A 81 7.34 0.88 3.96
CA TYR A 81 8.58 1.64 4.14
C TYR A 81 9.03 1.69 5.60
N ARG A 82 8.10 1.94 6.54
CA ARG A 82 8.37 2.05 7.98
C ARG A 82 8.87 0.75 8.60
N TRP A 83 8.47 -0.41 8.07
CA TRP A 83 9.00 -1.70 8.51
C TRP A 83 10.53 -1.82 8.36
N LEU A 84 11.18 -1.06 7.46
CA LEU A 84 12.65 -0.99 7.38
C LEU A 84 13.31 -0.38 8.63
N TYR A 85 12.58 0.42 9.41
CA TYR A 85 13.04 1.01 10.67
C TYR A 85 12.69 0.13 11.88
N LEU A 86 11.83 -0.88 11.68
CA LEU A 86 11.35 -1.81 12.71
C LEU A 86 12.13 -3.14 12.73
N LYS A 87 13.34 -3.19 12.15
CA LYS A 87 14.19 -4.39 12.10
C LYS A 87 14.48 -5.00 13.48
N ARG A 88 14.48 -4.16 14.53
CA ARG A 88 14.74 -4.56 15.92
C ARG A 88 13.47 -4.82 16.74
N LEU A 89 12.27 -4.71 16.15
CA LEU A 89 11.00 -4.95 16.84
C LEU A 89 10.93 -6.36 17.43
N GLY A 90 11.34 -7.38 16.66
CA GLY A 90 11.45 -8.78 17.14
C GLY A 90 12.55 -9.01 18.19
N ARG A 91 13.27 -7.96 18.60
CA ARG A 91 14.30 -7.95 19.66
C ARG A 91 13.92 -7.03 20.82
N GLY A 92 12.65 -6.60 20.91
CA GLY A 92 12.13 -5.76 22.00
C GLY A 92 12.22 -4.25 21.78
N ALA A 93 12.62 -3.77 20.59
CA ALA A 93 12.51 -2.34 20.27
C ALA A 93 11.05 -1.94 20.10
N ALA A 94 10.68 -0.71 20.50
CA ALA A 94 9.33 -0.21 20.33
C ALA A 94 9.14 0.47 18.95
N PRO A 95 7.92 0.44 18.37
CA PRO A 95 7.56 1.27 17.22
C PRO A 95 7.65 2.76 17.56
N ALA A 96 7.91 3.60 16.55
CA ALA A 96 7.91 5.04 16.74
C ALA A 96 6.47 5.58 16.83
N MET A 97 6.30 6.79 17.37
CA MET A 97 5.00 7.46 17.44
C MET A 97 4.32 7.59 16.06
N LEU A 98 5.11 7.84 15.01
CA LEU A 98 4.60 7.91 13.63
C LEU A 98 3.95 6.60 13.16
N ASP A 99 4.45 5.45 13.62
CA ASP A 99 3.88 4.14 13.27
C ASP A 99 2.49 3.96 13.89
N TRP A 100 2.33 4.41 15.14
CA TRP A 100 1.06 4.41 15.85
C TRP A 100 0.05 5.40 15.25
N ILE A 101 0.48 6.62 14.92
CA ILE A 101 -0.39 7.62 14.27
C ILE A 101 -0.89 7.08 12.93
N ALA A 102 0.00 6.56 12.08
CA ALA A 102 -0.39 6.00 10.80
C ALA A 102 -1.37 4.82 10.96
N LEU A 103 -1.14 3.95 11.96
CA LEU A 103 -2.01 2.83 12.27
C LEU A 103 -3.40 3.27 12.73
N VAL A 104 -3.50 4.22 13.66
CA VAL A 104 -4.79 4.72 14.18
C VAL A 104 -5.60 5.39 13.07
N ILE A 105 -4.95 6.23 12.26
CA ILE A 105 -5.59 6.86 11.09
C ILE A 105 -6.11 5.77 10.15
N ALA A 106 -5.29 4.76 9.83
CA ALA A 106 -5.71 3.69 8.94
C ALA A 106 -6.88 2.87 9.51
N LEU A 107 -6.87 2.52 10.79
CA LEU A 107 -7.98 1.79 11.42
C LEU A 107 -9.28 2.61 11.34
N ALA A 108 -9.23 3.88 11.72
CA ALA A 108 -10.39 4.76 11.68
C ALA A 108 -10.93 4.91 10.26
N PHE A 109 -10.08 5.23 9.29
CA PHE A 109 -10.48 5.41 7.89
C PHE A 109 -11.04 4.13 7.28
N ASN A 110 -10.44 2.96 7.54
CA ASN A 110 -10.97 1.72 6.97
C ASN A 110 -12.31 1.31 7.60
N LEU A 111 -12.54 1.59 8.90
CA LEU A 111 -13.86 1.40 9.51
C LEU A 111 -14.91 2.32 8.88
N VAL A 112 -14.58 3.61 8.69
CA VAL A 112 -15.45 4.57 7.99
C VAL A 112 -15.69 4.11 6.55
N PHE A 113 -14.67 3.59 5.86
CA PHE A 113 -14.79 3.15 4.48
C PHE A 113 -15.77 1.98 4.32
N ILE A 114 -15.71 1.00 5.23
CA ILE A 114 -16.67 -0.11 5.30
C ILE A 114 -18.07 0.41 5.63
N GLY A 115 -18.20 1.24 6.68
CA GLY A 115 -19.49 1.78 7.10
C GLY A 115 -20.17 2.59 6.00
N TRP A 116 -19.41 3.46 5.33
CA TRP A 116 -19.88 4.20 4.15
C TRP A 116 -20.30 3.26 3.03
N GLY A 117 -19.50 2.23 2.72
CA GLY A 117 -19.86 1.22 1.73
C GLY A 117 -21.16 0.47 2.05
N ILE A 118 -21.40 0.12 3.31
CA ILE A 118 -22.65 -0.53 3.76
C ILE A 118 -23.85 0.40 3.56
N VAL A 119 -23.74 1.66 3.98
CA VAL A 119 -24.81 2.65 3.79
C VAL A 119 -25.16 2.82 2.31
N GLN A 120 -24.14 2.93 1.45
CA GLN A 120 -24.33 3.04 0.00
C GLN A 120 -24.95 1.78 -0.63
N ALA A 121 -24.63 0.58 -0.12
CA ALA A 121 -25.22 -0.67 -0.58
C ALA A 121 -26.72 -0.77 -0.23
N MET A 122 -27.15 -0.16 0.87
CA MET A 122 -28.56 -0.13 1.29
C MET A 122 -29.40 0.89 0.51
N GLY A 123 -28.77 1.97 0.02
CA GLY A 123 -29.45 3.10 -0.61
C GLY A 123 -29.74 2.99 -2.11
N ASN A 124 -29.39 1.88 -2.78
CA ASN A 124 -29.49 1.69 -4.24
C ASN A 124 -28.72 2.70 -5.15
N GLU A 125 -28.03 3.71 -4.61
CA GLU A 125 -27.43 4.78 -5.44
C GLU A 125 -26.00 4.49 -5.94
N LEU A 126 -25.26 3.53 -5.35
CA LEU A 126 -23.83 3.33 -5.65
C LEU A 126 -23.40 1.85 -5.63
N GLY A 127 -24.23 0.96 -6.17
CA GLY A 127 -24.11 -0.50 -6.04
C GLY A 127 -22.68 -1.05 -6.19
N PHE A 128 -21.98 -0.77 -7.28
CA PHE A 128 -20.63 -1.32 -7.52
C PHE A 128 -19.53 -0.74 -6.60
N TYR A 129 -19.50 0.58 -6.43
CA TYR A 129 -18.49 1.26 -5.60
C TYR A 129 -18.66 0.96 -4.12
N ALA A 130 -19.89 0.67 -3.68
CA ALA A 130 -20.18 0.21 -2.33
C ALA A 130 -19.46 -1.11 -2.01
N TYR A 131 -19.51 -2.10 -2.91
CA TYR A 131 -18.81 -3.37 -2.71
C TYR A 131 -17.29 -3.21 -2.74
N LEU A 132 -16.76 -2.34 -3.61
CA LEU A 132 -15.33 -2.01 -3.62
C LEU A 132 -14.90 -1.36 -2.31
N ALA A 133 -15.69 -0.42 -1.79
CA ALA A 133 -15.42 0.26 -0.52
C ALA A 133 -15.34 -0.73 0.65
N ILE A 134 -16.30 -1.65 0.73
CA ILE A 134 -16.30 -2.72 1.74
C ILE A 134 -15.07 -3.62 1.56
N GLY A 135 -14.78 -4.06 0.34
CA GLY A 135 -13.65 -4.94 0.05
C GLY A 135 -12.29 -4.33 0.40
N PHE A 136 -12.03 -3.09 -0.04
CA PHE A 136 -10.80 -2.37 0.30
C PHE A 136 -10.72 -2.06 1.79
N GLY A 137 -11.82 -1.64 2.41
CA GLY A 137 -11.86 -1.38 3.84
C GLY A 137 -11.54 -2.63 4.68
N ILE A 138 -12.10 -3.80 4.33
CA ILE A 138 -11.77 -5.07 4.99
C ILE A 138 -10.30 -5.41 4.78
N GLY A 139 -9.80 -5.33 3.54
CA GLY A 139 -8.38 -5.59 3.26
C GLY A 139 -7.45 -4.68 4.05
N GLY A 140 -7.80 -3.40 4.18
CA GLY A 140 -7.05 -2.40 4.93
C GLY A 140 -7.07 -2.67 6.43
N LEU A 141 -8.23 -3.08 6.97
CA LEU A 141 -8.34 -3.52 8.36
C LEU A 141 -7.50 -4.75 8.66
N ILE A 142 -7.50 -5.75 7.78
CA ILE A 142 -6.69 -6.97 7.98
C ILE A 142 -5.21 -6.60 8.12
N VAL A 143 -4.70 -5.71 7.27
CA VAL A 143 -3.32 -5.25 7.35
C VAL A 143 -3.07 -4.39 8.59
N ALA A 144 -3.95 -3.43 8.88
CA ALA A 144 -3.81 -2.56 10.05
C ALA A 144 -3.84 -3.36 11.36
N LEU A 145 -4.76 -4.33 11.50
CA LEU A 145 -4.83 -5.23 12.65
C LEU A 145 -3.62 -6.17 12.73
N GLY A 146 -3.11 -6.63 11.58
CA GLY A 146 -1.84 -7.38 11.51
C GLY A 146 -0.66 -6.57 12.05
N ASN A 147 -0.56 -5.29 11.66
CA ASN A 147 0.45 -4.37 12.17
C ASN A 147 0.26 -4.09 13.67
N LEU A 148 -0.97 -3.83 14.13
CA LEU A 148 -1.30 -3.64 15.54
C LEU A 148 -0.83 -4.82 16.39
N ARG A 149 -1.18 -6.05 16.00
CA ARG A 149 -0.74 -7.27 16.69
C ARG A 149 0.78 -7.35 16.76
N SER A 150 1.45 -6.99 15.67
CA SER A 150 2.92 -7.02 15.59
C SER A 150 3.60 -5.94 16.44
N PHE A 151 2.98 -4.77 16.54
CA PHE A 151 3.46 -3.66 17.36
C PHE A 151 3.30 -3.95 18.86
N LEU A 152 2.24 -4.66 19.22
CA LEU A 152 1.99 -5.10 20.60
C LEU A 152 2.88 -6.30 20.99
N SER A 153 3.07 -7.25 20.07
CA SER A 153 3.86 -8.45 20.32
C SER A 153 4.42 -9.03 19.02
N ASN A 154 5.73 -8.96 18.86
CA ASN A 154 6.43 -9.64 17.77
C ASN A 154 7.69 -10.33 18.30
N LYS A 155 7.79 -11.64 18.06
CA LYS A 155 8.98 -12.45 18.37
C LYS A 155 9.78 -12.84 17.12
N ASP A 156 9.24 -12.58 15.93
CA ASP A 156 9.90 -12.88 14.67
C ASP A 156 10.86 -11.74 14.28
N LYS A 157 12.16 -12.07 14.33
CA LYS A 157 13.28 -11.16 14.01
C LYS A 157 13.31 -10.73 12.55
N ASN A 158 12.64 -11.46 11.66
CA ASN A 158 12.68 -11.25 10.21
C ASN A 158 11.36 -10.72 9.65
N LYS A 159 10.35 -10.55 10.51
CA LYS A 159 9.03 -10.04 10.13
C LYS A 159 9.08 -8.72 9.37
N TRP A 160 10.01 -7.84 9.72
CA TRP A 160 10.23 -6.57 9.02
C TRP A 160 10.43 -6.73 7.51
N LEU A 161 11.08 -7.82 7.06
CA LEU A 161 11.33 -8.06 5.64
C LEU A 161 10.05 -8.46 4.93
N PHE A 162 9.26 -9.34 5.55
CA PHE A 162 8.00 -9.82 4.96
C PHE A 162 6.96 -8.72 4.90
N GLU A 163 6.85 -7.91 5.95
CA GLU A 163 5.93 -6.78 6.00
C GLU A 163 6.38 -5.63 5.08
N HIS A 164 7.70 -5.43 4.90
CA HIS A 164 8.22 -4.53 3.87
C HIS A 164 7.82 -4.98 2.46
N ILE A 165 8.06 -6.26 2.12
CA ILE A 165 7.69 -6.82 0.82
C ILE A 165 6.17 -6.72 0.61
N GLY A 166 5.38 -7.14 1.60
CA GLY A 166 3.92 -7.10 1.54
C GLY A 166 3.37 -5.69 1.40
N GLY A 167 3.85 -4.73 2.22
CA GLY A 167 3.42 -3.34 2.17
C GLY A 167 3.76 -2.64 0.86
N MET A 168 5.01 -2.79 0.39
CA MET A 168 5.48 -2.15 -0.85
C MET A 168 4.81 -2.76 -2.10
N LEU A 169 4.67 -4.08 -2.17
CA LEU A 169 4.01 -4.70 -3.33
C LEU A 169 2.48 -4.55 -3.27
N GLY A 170 1.87 -4.55 -2.09
CA GLY A 170 0.44 -4.32 -1.94
C GLY A 170 0.03 -2.88 -2.27
N SER A 171 0.84 -1.89 -1.90
CA SER A 171 0.64 -0.51 -2.39
C SER A 171 0.83 -0.41 -3.90
N TYR A 172 1.72 -1.20 -4.49
CA TYR A 172 1.86 -1.25 -5.95
C TYR A 172 0.63 -1.86 -6.64
N ILE A 173 0.06 -2.93 -6.08
CA ILE A 173 -1.23 -3.48 -6.53
C ILE A 173 -2.29 -2.38 -6.51
N ALA A 174 -2.40 -1.63 -5.42
CA ALA A 174 -3.37 -0.53 -5.31
C ALA A 174 -3.13 0.57 -6.37
N ALA A 175 -1.87 0.92 -6.65
CA ALA A 175 -1.52 1.88 -7.70
C ALA A 175 -1.89 1.37 -9.11
N VAL A 176 -1.61 0.10 -9.42
CA VAL A 176 -2.00 -0.52 -10.71
C VAL A 176 -3.53 -0.63 -10.81
N THR A 177 -4.23 -0.95 -9.73
CA THR A 177 -5.70 -0.96 -9.66
C THR A 177 -6.27 0.43 -9.96
N ALA A 178 -5.73 1.49 -9.36
CA ALA A 178 -6.17 2.86 -9.61
C ALA A 178 -5.87 3.31 -11.05
N PHE A 179 -4.71 2.93 -11.61
CA PHE A 179 -4.41 3.19 -13.02
C PHE A 179 -5.36 2.44 -13.95
N SER A 180 -5.56 1.15 -13.68
CA SER A 180 -6.42 0.27 -14.47
C SER A 180 -7.87 0.75 -14.50
N SER A 181 -8.42 1.21 -13.36
CA SER A 181 -9.78 1.76 -13.30
C SER A 181 -9.99 3.01 -14.15
N GLN A 182 -8.92 3.76 -14.42
CA GLN A 182 -9.00 5.00 -15.21
C GLN A 182 -8.63 4.81 -16.68
N VAL A 183 -7.78 3.82 -16.99
CA VAL A 183 -7.18 3.67 -18.34
C VAL A 183 -7.72 2.45 -19.08
N PHE A 184 -7.99 1.34 -18.39
CA PHE A 184 -8.40 0.08 -19.04
C PHE A 184 -9.91 0.02 -19.24
N THR A 185 -10.47 1.04 -19.88
CA THR A 185 -11.91 1.15 -20.17
C THR A 185 -12.45 0.04 -21.08
N PHE A 186 -11.55 -0.67 -21.78
CA PHE A 186 -11.88 -1.88 -22.54
C PHE A 186 -12.21 -3.10 -21.68
N MET A 187 -11.81 -3.12 -20.39
CA MET A 187 -12.16 -4.19 -19.47
C MET A 187 -13.55 -3.95 -18.85
N PRO A 188 -14.35 -5.00 -18.63
CA PRO A 188 -15.63 -4.85 -17.94
C PRO A 188 -15.43 -4.35 -16.50
N GLY A 189 -16.35 -3.50 -16.01
CA GLY A 189 -16.22 -2.72 -14.76
C GLY A 189 -15.40 -3.37 -13.63
N LEU A 190 -15.84 -4.50 -13.07
CA LEU A 190 -15.15 -5.17 -11.95
C LEU A 190 -13.71 -5.60 -12.30
N TRP A 191 -13.47 -6.05 -13.53
CA TRP A 191 -12.15 -6.50 -13.96
C TRP A 191 -11.12 -5.41 -13.87
N GLN A 192 -11.49 -4.15 -14.17
CA GLN A 192 -10.61 -2.99 -14.05
C GLN A 192 -10.00 -2.85 -12.65
N TRP A 193 -10.68 -3.35 -11.62
CA TRP A 193 -10.25 -3.22 -10.22
C TRP A 193 -9.54 -4.44 -9.67
N VAL A 194 -9.97 -5.64 -10.09
CA VAL A 194 -9.64 -6.90 -9.40
C VAL A 194 -8.44 -7.63 -10.01
N TRP A 195 -8.19 -7.49 -11.32
CA TRP A 195 -7.11 -8.23 -12.00
C TRP A 195 -5.71 -8.02 -11.37
N PRO A 196 -5.33 -6.80 -10.89
CA PRO A 196 -4.01 -6.60 -10.30
C PRO A 196 -3.83 -7.41 -9.01
N SER A 197 -4.88 -7.55 -8.20
CA SER A 197 -4.87 -8.35 -6.98
C SER A 197 -4.83 -9.85 -7.26
N ILE A 198 -5.57 -10.31 -8.29
CA ILE A 198 -5.58 -11.73 -8.71
C ILE A 198 -4.16 -12.20 -9.05
N ILE A 199 -3.36 -11.36 -9.69
CA ILE A 199 -1.97 -11.69 -10.05
C ILE A 199 -1.01 -11.37 -8.90
N GLY A 200 -1.13 -10.17 -8.33
CA GLY A 200 -0.17 -9.63 -7.38
C GLY A 200 -0.17 -10.36 -6.03
N VAL A 201 -1.34 -10.72 -5.49
CA VAL A 201 -1.43 -11.37 -4.17
C VAL A 201 -0.76 -12.76 -4.17
N PRO A 202 -0.98 -13.64 -5.16
CA PRO A 202 -0.21 -14.89 -5.29
C PRO A 202 1.30 -14.65 -5.41
N VAL A 203 1.73 -13.66 -6.21
CA VAL A 203 3.17 -13.34 -6.37
C VAL A 203 3.80 -12.88 -5.05
N ILE A 204 3.12 -12.01 -4.29
CA ILE A 204 3.57 -11.56 -2.97
C ILE A 204 3.66 -12.75 -2.03
N THR A 205 2.62 -13.57 -1.98
CA THR A 205 2.52 -14.73 -1.07
C THR A 205 3.63 -15.74 -1.36
N TYR A 206 3.82 -16.09 -2.63
CA TYR A 206 4.88 -16.97 -3.08
C TYR A 206 6.28 -16.40 -2.76
N THR A 207 6.48 -15.10 -2.99
CA THR A 207 7.75 -14.43 -2.70
C THR A 207 8.06 -14.49 -1.21
N ILE A 208 7.12 -14.12 -0.34
CA ILE A 208 7.28 -14.18 1.13
C ILE A 208 7.53 -15.62 1.58
N TYR A 209 6.77 -16.59 1.05
CA TYR A 209 6.95 -18.01 1.35
C TYR A 209 8.37 -18.48 0.97
N LYS A 210 8.86 -18.12 -0.22
CA LYS A 210 10.22 -18.46 -0.70
C LYS A 210 11.29 -17.89 0.22
N TYR A 211 11.16 -16.62 0.66
CA TYR A 211 12.10 -16.01 1.59
C TYR A 211 12.06 -16.69 2.97
N LYS A 212 10.86 -16.95 3.52
CA LYS A 212 10.69 -17.69 4.79
C LYS A 212 11.37 -19.05 4.74
N LYS A 213 11.14 -19.82 3.66
CA LYS A 213 11.73 -21.16 3.48
C LYS A 213 13.26 -21.12 3.42
N LYS A 214 13.84 -20.13 2.75
CA LYS A 214 15.31 -19.97 2.71
C LYS A 214 15.88 -19.62 4.09
N ILE A 215 15.20 -18.73 4.82
CA ILE A 215 15.63 -18.27 6.15
C ILE A 215 15.47 -19.35 7.22
N SER A 216 14.45 -20.21 7.12
CA SER A 216 14.25 -21.33 8.05
C SER A 216 15.19 -22.52 7.78
N GLY A 217 15.80 -22.57 6.60
CA GLY A 217 16.88 -23.51 6.28
C GLY A 217 18.23 -22.93 6.69
N ASP A 218 19.21 -23.04 5.80
CA ASP A 218 20.60 -22.69 6.13
C ASP A 218 20.99 -21.24 5.83
N HIS A 219 20.08 -20.41 5.29
CA HIS A 219 20.43 -19.02 4.92
C HIS A 219 20.04 -18.05 6.03
N LYS A 220 20.92 -17.09 6.30
CA LYS A 220 20.59 -15.91 7.10
C LYS A 220 19.95 -14.85 6.22
N VAL A 221 19.27 -13.87 6.83
CA VAL A 221 18.64 -12.79 6.06
C VAL A 221 19.68 -11.96 5.31
N GLU A 222 20.85 -11.79 5.92
CA GLU A 222 22.03 -11.12 5.40
C GLU A 222 22.52 -11.73 4.07
N ASP A 223 22.30 -13.03 3.86
CA ASP A 223 22.68 -13.73 2.62
C ASP A 223 21.72 -13.44 1.47
N LEU A 224 20.50 -12.99 1.78
CA LEU A 224 19.42 -12.80 0.81
C LEU A 224 19.20 -11.33 0.44
N VAL A 225 19.56 -10.40 1.31
CA VAL A 225 19.36 -8.96 1.12
C VAL A 225 20.53 -8.16 1.70
N THR A 226 20.94 -7.11 1.00
CA THR A 226 22.01 -6.22 1.50
C THR A 226 21.50 -5.32 2.62
N ILE A 227 21.87 -5.64 3.86
CA ILE A 227 21.57 -4.83 5.05
C ILE A 227 22.72 -3.85 5.27
N LYS A 228 22.46 -2.54 5.17
CA LYS A 228 23.36 -1.56 5.82
C LYS A 228 22.90 -1.40 7.26
N SER A 229 23.86 -1.53 8.17
CA SER A 229 23.76 -1.14 9.58
C SER A 229 23.47 0.34 9.72
#